data_AF-A0A7C1HY60-F1
#
_entry.id   AF-A0A7C1HY60-F1
#
_cell.length_a   1.000
_cell.length_b   1.000
_cell.length_c   1.000
_cell.angle_alpha   90.00
_cell.angle_beta   90.00
_cell.angle_gamma   90.00
#
_symmetry.space_group_name_H-M   'P 1'
#
loop_
_entity.id
_entity.type
_entity.pdbx_description
1 polymer ?
#
loop_
_entity_poly.entity_id
_entity_poly.type
_entity_poly.pdbx_seq_one_letter_code
_entity_poly.pdbx_strand_id
1 'polypeptide(L)'
;MAQNEENNRLDDDSTTRKGTKTREQRVGELMRALTDEDWDVRRRAAYALGNLGEAAVRPLIRALTNDRWDVRRKAAWALGNIGDPRAVAPLLHALKDDCGDVREQVAWALGALRDLTALEPLIHALSDPDSSVRHQAARSLAVFAVLNEHRVTAALEDYESRLTDDGREHFRQYRELYEQARQKARLSERQG
;
A
#
# COMPACT_ATOMS: atom_id res chain seq x y z
N MET A 1 -38.28 40.45 -54.18
CA MET A 1 -37.22 41.22 -53.53
C MET A 1 -36.46 40.29 -52.58
N ALA A 2 -35.13 40.24 -52.73
CA ALA A 2 -34.05 39.68 -51.89
C ALA A 2 -34.24 38.25 -51.30
N GLN A 3 -33.50 37.20 -51.66
CA GLN A 3 -32.05 36.92 -51.75
C GLN A 3 -31.27 36.83 -50.41
N ASN A 4 -30.50 35.73 -50.34
CA ASN A 4 -29.20 35.50 -49.69
C ASN A 4 -29.16 35.06 -48.21
N GLU A 5 -28.76 33.79 -47.93
CA GLU A 5 -27.36 33.30 -47.71
C GLU A 5 -26.92 33.65 -46.27
N GLU A 6 -26.22 32.87 -45.46
CA GLU A 6 -25.48 31.61 -45.56
C GLU A 6 -24.97 31.36 -44.11
N ASN A 7 -24.47 30.16 -43.82
CA ASN A 7 -23.44 29.89 -42.82
C ASN A 7 -23.78 30.03 -41.32
N ASN A 8 -24.03 28.90 -40.64
CA ASN A 8 -22.94 28.28 -39.90
C ASN A 8 -23.21 26.80 -39.57
N ARG A 9 -22.34 25.95 -40.09
CA ARG A 9 -22.18 24.54 -39.72
C ARG A 9 -21.56 24.45 -38.32
N LEU A 10 -22.18 23.67 -37.45
CA LEU A 10 -21.54 22.78 -36.47
C LEU A 10 -22.60 21.66 -36.31
N ASP A 11 -22.53 20.49 -36.95
CA ASP A 11 -21.44 19.52 -36.98
C ASP A 11 -20.67 19.50 -35.65
N ASP A 12 -21.28 18.94 -34.61
CA ASP A 12 -20.53 18.19 -33.58
C ASP A 12 -21.33 16.95 -33.13
N ASP A 13 -21.32 15.98 -34.03
CA ASP A 13 -21.06 14.57 -33.77
C ASP A 13 -21.53 13.98 -32.42
N SER A 14 -22.83 13.71 -32.32
CA SER A 14 -23.38 12.79 -31.31
C SER A 14 -23.20 11.30 -31.67
N THR A 15 -22.31 10.95 -32.60
CA THR A 15 -22.15 9.59 -33.09
C THR A 15 -20.71 9.32 -33.53
N THR A 16 -19.76 9.20 -32.59
CA THR A 16 -18.74 8.13 -32.52
C THR A 16 -17.77 8.40 -31.35
N ARG A 17 -18.07 7.90 -30.14
CA ARG A 17 -17.00 7.64 -29.16
C ARG A 17 -17.08 6.18 -28.74
N LYS A 18 -16.41 5.31 -29.51
CA LYS A 18 -15.99 3.99 -29.04
C LYS A 18 -15.54 4.14 -27.59
N GLY A 19 -16.20 3.39 -26.69
CA GLY A 19 -16.08 3.46 -25.24
C GLY A 19 -14.64 3.38 -24.75
N THR A 20 -13.95 4.51 -24.78
CA THR A 20 -12.63 4.69 -24.21
C THR A 20 -12.89 4.91 -22.73
N LYS A 21 -12.87 3.81 -21.96
CA LYS A 21 -12.94 3.86 -20.49
C LYS A 21 -11.96 4.93 -20.01
N THR A 22 -12.45 5.85 -19.18
CA THR A 22 -11.62 6.91 -18.60
C THR A 22 -10.47 6.30 -17.82
N ARG A 23 -9.38 7.04 -17.67
CA ARG A 23 -8.17 6.52 -17.01
C ARG A 23 -8.48 6.11 -15.57
N GLU A 24 -9.35 6.85 -14.87
CA GLU A 24 -9.86 6.50 -13.55
C GLU A 24 -10.67 5.20 -13.56
N GLN A 25 -11.56 5.00 -14.54
CA GLN A 25 -12.31 3.75 -14.68
C GLN A 25 -11.39 2.55 -14.93
N ARG A 26 -10.34 2.72 -15.73
CA ARG A 26 -9.34 1.67 -15.98
C ARG A 26 -8.56 1.34 -14.70
N VAL A 27 -8.15 2.34 -13.92
CA VAL A 27 -7.53 2.11 -12.61
C VAL A 27 -8.50 1.39 -11.68
N GLY A 28 -9.77 1.79 -11.61
CA GLY A 28 -10.78 1.13 -10.78
C GLY A 28 -11.03 -0.33 -11.15
N GLU A 29 -11.04 -0.66 -12.45
CA GLU A 29 -11.13 -2.05 -12.91
C GLU A 29 -9.89 -2.86 -12.57
N LEU A 30 -8.70 -2.29 -12.79
CA LEU A 30 -7.45 -2.93 -12.42
C LEU A 30 -7.38 -3.16 -10.90
N MET A 31 -7.83 -2.20 -10.09
CA MET A 31 -7.91 -2.34 -8.63
C MET A 31 -8.80 -3.51 -8.20
N ARG A 32 -9.94 -3.72 -8.87
CA ARG A 32 -10.80 -4.89 -8.60
C ARG A 32 -10.09 -6.19 -8.96
N ALA A 33 -9.37 -6.21 -10.09
CA ALA A 33 -8.61 -7.37 -10.53
C ALA A 33 -7.42 -7.73 -9.61
N LEU A 34 -6.97 -6.83 -8.72
CA LEU A 34 -5.95 -7.14 -7.71
C LEU A 34 -6.41 -8.14 -6.65
N THR A 35 -7.71 -8.42 -6.56
CA THR A 35 -8.28 -9.42 -5.64
C THR A 35 -9.02 -10.52 -6.34
N ASP A 36 -8.71 -10.72 -7.61
CA ASP A 36 -9.18 -11.89 -8.33
C ASP A 36 -8.67 -13.17 -7.66
N GLU A 37 -9.45 -14.24 -7.71
CA GLU A 37 -9.06 -15.54 -7.17
C GLU A 37 -7.84 -16.11 -7.91
N ASP A 38 -7.71 -15.79 -9.20
CA ASP A 38 -6.59 -16.18 -10.03
C ASP A 38 -5.34 -15.31 -9.77
N TRP A 39 -4.25 -15.97 -9.38
CA TRP A 39 -2.95 -15.31 -9.15
C TRP A 39 -2.43 -14.58 -10.39
N ASP A 40 -2.64 -15.12 -11.59
CA ASP A 40 -2.16 -14.48 -12.82
C ASP A 40 -2.95 -13.21 -13.13
N VAL A 41 -4.26 -13.19 -12.84
CA VAL A 41 -5.09 -11.97 -12.95
C VAL A 41 -4.59 -10.90 -11.99
N ARG A 42 -4.33 -11.25 -10.71
CA ARG A 42 -3.76 -10.31 -9.74
C ARG A 42 -2.41 -9.76 -10.19
N ARG A 43 -1.52 -10.63 -10.65
CA ARG A 43 -0.18 -10.25 -11.15
C ARG A 43 -0.29 -9.32 -12.36
N ARG A 44 -1.12 -9.65 -13.35
CA ARG A 44 -1.34 -8.83 -14.55
C ARG A 44 -1.94 -7.48 -14.20
N ALA A 45 -2.86 -7.42 -13.24
CA ALA A 45 -3.45 -6.17 -12.79
C ALA A 45 -2.41 -5.27 -12.09
N ALA A 46 -1.57 -5.85 -11.22
CA ALA A 46 -0.45 -5.14 -10.60
C ALA A 46 0.55 -4.63 -11.65
N TYR A 47 0.91 -5.48 -12.61
CA TYR A 47 1.82 -5.12 -13.70
C TYR A 47 1.23 -4.03 -14.59
N ALA A 48 -0.06 -4.09 -14.91
CA ALA A 48 -0.75 -3.05 -15.68
C ALA A 48 -0.80 -1.72 -14.90
N LEU A 49 -1.02 -1.74 -13.59
CA LEU A 49 -0.94 -0.55 -12.74
C LEU A 49 0.49 0.00 -12.65
N GLY A 50 1.50 -0.86 -12.56
CA GLY A 50 2.91 -0.48 -12.60
C GLY A 50 3.32 0.15 -13.93
N ASN A 51 2.85 -0.41 -15.05
CA ASN A 51 3.10 0.13 -16.40
C ASN A 51 2.37 1.45 -16.66
N LEU A 52 1.27 1.72 -15.96
CA LEU A 52 0.67 3.05 -15.95
C LEU A 52 1.54 4.07 -15.20
N GLY A 53 2.45 3.60 -14.34
CA GLY A 53 3.46 4.40 -13.64
C GLY A 53 2.82 5.53 -12.82
N GLU A 54 3.34 6.75 -12.97
CA GLU A 54 2.79 7.95 -12.32
C GLU A 54 1.27 8.10 -12.50
N ALA A 55 0.74 7.66 -13.64
CA ALA A 55 -0.69 7.78 -13.93
C ALA A 55 -1.55 6.87 -13.05
N ALA A 56 -1.02 5.80 -12.46
CA ALA A 56 -1.73 4.97 -11.49
C ALA A 56 -1.46 5.39 -10.05
N VAL A 57 -0.26 5.88 -9.73
CA VAL A 57 0.13 6.26 -8.36
C VAL A 57 -0.80 7.31 -7.77
N ARG A 58 -1.06 8.42 -8.49
CA ARG A 58 -1.93 9.49 -7.96
C ARG A 58 -3.38 9.01 -7.72
N PRO A 59 -4.05 8.30 -8.65
CA PRO A 59 -5.35 7.70 -8.38
C PRO A 59 -5.36 6.71 -7.21
N LEU A 60 -4.33 5.86 -7.09
CA LEU A 60 -4.23 4.90 -5.99
C LEU A 60 -4.06 5.59 -4.64
N ILE A 61 -3.26 6.68 -4.58
CA ILE A 61 -3.15 7.51 -3.38
C ILE A 61 -4.51 8.09 -2.99
N ARG A 62 -5.31 8.58 -3.95
CA ARG A 62 -6.68 9.05 -3.68
C ARG A 62 -7.60 7.92 -3.19
N ALA A 63 -7.40 6.70 -3.70
CA ALA A 63 -8.20 5.55 -3.30
C ALA A 63 -7.90 5.05 -1.88
N LEU A 64 -6.79 5.47 -1.27
CA LEU A 64 -6.52 5.23 0.16
C LEU A 64 -7.48 5.95 1.09
N THR A 65 -8.27 6.92 0.62
CA THR A 65 -9.28 7.62 1.43
C THR A 65 -10.70 7.33 0.95
N ASN A 66 -10.91 6.20 0.25
CA ASN A 66 -12.23 5.81 -0.21
C ASN A 66 -13.14 5.36 0.94
N ASP A 67 -14.43 5.64 0.86
CA ASP A 67 -15.43 5.24 1.88
C ASP A 67 -15.45 3.72 2.10
N ARG A 68 -15.14 2.95 1.05
CA ARG A 68 -15.10 1.49 1.12
C ARG A 68 -13.72 0.99 1.54
N TRP A 69 -13.67 0.32 2.69
CA TRP A 69 -12.43 -0.27 3.23
C TRP A 69 -11.76 -1.25 2.25
N ASP A 70 -12.53 -2.01 1.47
CA ASP A 70 -12.00 -2.98 0.51
C ASP A 70 -11.25 -2.28 -0.64
N VAL A 71 -11.67 -1.07 -1.02
CA VAL A 71 -10.98 -0.25 -2.01
C VAL A 71 -9.69 0.31 -1.44
N ARG A 72 -9.70 0.82 -0.20
CA ARG A 72 -8.50 1.34 0.48
C ARG A 72 -7.43 0.26 0.64
N ARG A 73 -7.82 -0.93 1.10
CA ARG A 73 -6.94 -2.11 1.20
C ARG A 73 -6.29 -2.44 -0.14
N LYS A 74 -7.09 -2.52 -1.21
CA LYS A 74 -6.58 -2.81 -2.57
C LYS A 74 -5.61 -1.74 -3.07
N ALA A 75 -5.89 -0.47 -2.76
CA ALA A 75 -4.98 0.63 -3.10
C ALA A 75 -3.63 0.48 -2.42
N ALA A 76 -3.61 0.17 -1.11
CA ALA A 76 -2.38 -0.08 -0.37
C ALA A 76 -1.56 -1.24 -0.96
N TRP A 77 -2.22 -2.36 -1.27
CA TRP A 77 -1.57 -3.51 -1.92
C TRP A 77 -0.96 -3.12 -3.28
N ALA A 78 -1.69 -2.36 -4.10
CA ALA A 78 -1.20 -1.91 -5.40
C ALA A 78 0.03 -1.03 -5.26
N LEU A 79 0.00 -0.05 -4.36
CA LEU A 79 1.10 0.88 -4.12
C LEU A 79 2.37 0.17 -3.65
N GLY A 80 2.23 -0.83 -2.76
CA GLY A 80 3.35 -1.66 -2.33
C GLY A 80 3.98 -2.46 -3.46
N ASN A 81 3.18 -3.00 -4.39
CA ASN A 81 3.69 -3.71 -5.58
C ASN A 81 4.32 -2.77 -6.61
N ILE A 82 3.78 -1.56 -6.78
CA ILE A 82 4.35 -0.57 -7.71
C ILE A 82 5.72 -0.10 -7.23
N GLY A 83 5.91 0.06 -5.91
CA GLY A 83 7.21 0.42 -5.36
C GLY A 83 7.56 1.91 -5.47
N ASP A 84 6.60 2.79 -5.79
CA ASP A 84 6.85 4.22 -5.99
C ASP A 84 6.99 4.96 -4.63
N PRO A 85 8.11 5.66 -4.36
CA PRO A 85 8.34 6.36 -3.10
C PRO A 85 7.30 7.43 -2.75
N ARG A 86 6.57 7.97 -3.74
CA ARG A 86 5.50 8.95 -3.49
C ARG A 86 4.34 8.35 -2.69
N ALA A 87 4.24 7.03 -2.64
CA ALA A 87 3.25 6.32 -1.84
C ALA A 87 3.55 6.30 -0.35
N VAL A 88 4.81 6.54 0.07
CA VAL A 88 5.23 6.39 1.47
C VAL A 88 4.42 7.27 2.41
N ALA A 89 4.41 8.59 2.21
CA ALA A 89 3.69 9.50 3.11
C ALA A 89 2.16 9.23 3.18
N PRO A 90 1.45 8.99 2.06
CA PRO A 90 0.05 8.55 2.10
C PRO A 90 -0.17 7.22 2.84
N LEU A 91 0.70 6.23 2.65
CA LEU A 91 0.62 4.95 3.35
C LEU A 91 0.89 5.12 4.85
N LEU A 92 1.84 5.97 5.25
CA LEU A 92 2.06 6.30 6.66
C LEU A 92 0.81 6.90 7.32
N HIS A 93 0.03 7.70 6.60
CA HIS A 93 -1.26 8.18 7.09
C HIS A 93 -2.27 7.03 7.22
N ALA A 94 -2.34 6.16 6.21
CA ALA A 94 -3.25 5.01 6.19
C ALA A 94 -2.91 3.90 7.22
N LEU A 95 -1.75 3.95 7.89
CA LEU A 95 -1.50 3.08 9.06
C LEU A 95 -2.45 3.37 10.23
N LYS A 96 -3.19 4.48 10.19
CA LYS A 96 -4.17 4.87 11.21
C LYS A 96 -5.61 4.61 10.76
N ASP A 97 -5.79 3.82 9.70
CA ASP A 97 -7.12 3.47 9.17
C ASP A 97 -7.98 2.78 10.23
N ASP A 98 -9.29 3.00 10.17
CA ASP A 98 -10.25 2.40 11.11
C ASP A 98 -10.36 0.87 10.94
N CYS A 99 -10.12 0.37 9.72
CA CYS A 99 -10.18 -1.05 9.38
C CYS A 99 -8.83 -1.75 9.56
N GLY A 100 -8.82 -2.82 10.37
CA GLY A 100 -7.63 -3.66 10.61
C GLY A 100 -7.03 -4.25 9.33
N ASP A 101 -7.87 -4.76 8.42
CA ASP A 101 -7.41 -5.32 7.14
C ASP A 101 -6.71 -4.28 6.25
N VAL A 102 -7.10 -3.01 6.34
CA VAL A 102 -6.42 -1.92 5.63
C VAL A 102 -5.08 -1.64 6.28
N ARG A 103 -5.03 -1.49 7.61
CA ARG A 103 -3.76 -1.26 8.34
C ARG A 103 -2.74 -2.37 8.12
N GLU A 104 -3.18 -3.63 8.11
CA GLU A 104 -2.33 -4.79 7.81
C GLU A 104 -1.71 -4.64 6.41
N GLN A 105 -2.56 -4.36 5.42
CA GLN A 105 -2.12 -4.26 4.04
C GLN A 105 -1.19 -3.06 3.80
N VAL A 106 -1.40 -1.96 4.52
CA VAL A 106 -0.53 -0.79 4.54
C VAL A 106 0.83 -1.13 5.18
N ALA A 107 0.84 -1.84 6.31
CA ALA A 107 2.08 -2.28 6.95
C ALA A 107 2.91 -3.18 6.02
N TRP A 108 2.27 -4.06 5.25
CA TRP A 108 2.93 -4.82 4.18
C TRP A 108 3.51 -3.90 3.10
N ALA A 109 2.73 -2.94 2.60
CA ALA A 109 3.15 -2.05 1.51
C ALA A 109 4.37 -1.20 1.90
N LEU A 110 4.40 -0.69 3.13
CA LEU A 110 5.56 0.05 3.66
C LEU A 110 6.80 -0.83 3.78
N GLY A 111 6.64 -2.09 4.19
CA GLY A 111 7.73 -3.09 4.18
C GLY A 111 8.25 -3.39 2.77
N ALA A 112 7.35 -3.47 1.78
CA ALA A 112 7.70 -3.68 0.38
C ALA A 112 8.47 -2.49 -0.23
N LEU A 113 8.10 -1.25 0.14
CA LEU A 113 8.78 -0.03 -0.28
C LEU A 113 10.18 0.13 0.33
N ARG A 114 10.43 -0.49 1.48
CA ARG A 114 11.72 -0.47 2.20
C ARG A 114 12.23 0.94 2.50
N ASP A 115 11.32 1.90 2.67
CA ASP A 115 11.65 3.27 3.07
C ASP A 115 11.78 3.36 4.60
N LEU A 116 12.95 3.80 5.08
CA LEU A 116 13.27 3.84 6.51
C LEU A 116 12.44 4.86 7.30
N THR A 117 11.73 5.78 6.64
CA THR A 117 10.74 6.65 7.29
C THR A 117 9.57 5.86 7.89
N ALA A 118 9.33 4.63 7.42
CA ALA A 118 8.31 3.74 7.96
C ALA A 118 8.74 2.98 9.22
N LEU A 119 10.00 3.10 9.65
CA LEU A 119 10.53 2.30 10.75
C LEU A 119 9.79 2.56 12.07
N GLU A 120 9.75 3.80 12.55
CA GLU A 120 9.02 4.12 13.80
C GLU A 120 7.51 3.83 13.70
N PRO A 121 6.79 4.20 12.63
CA PRO A 121 5.38 3.84 12.46
C PRO A 121 5.12 2.32 12.48
N LEU A 122 5.99 1.51 11.87
CA LEU A 122 5.87 0.05 11.90
C LEU A 122 6.20 -0.53 13.28
N ILE A 123 7.15 0.06 14.01
CA ILE A 123 7.43 -0.32 15.41
C ILE A 123 6.19 -0.05 16.28
N HIS A 124 5.54 1.10 16.11
CA HIS A 124 4.30 1.40 16.81
C HIS A 124 3.17 0.40 16.46
N ALA A 125 3.07 0.00 15.18
CA ALA A 125 2.10 -0.99 14.72
C ALA A 125 2.31 -2.41 15.30
N LEU A 126 3.45 -2.70 15.95
CA LEU A 126 3.60 -3.93 16.74
C LEU A 126 2.65 -3.99 17.93
N SER A 127 2.09 -2.86 18.36
CA SER A 127 1.11 -2.78 19.45
C SER A 127 -0.32 -2.55 18.95
N ASP A 128 -0.59 -2.77 17.65
CA ASP A 128 -1.93 -2.62 17.08
C ASP A 128 -2.94 -3.56 17.77
N PRO A 129 -4.21 -3.15 18.00
CA PRO A 129 -5.23 -4.02 18.57
C PRO A 129 -5.47 -5.30 17.74
N ASP A 130 -5.31 -5.21 16.42
CA ASP A 130 -5.49 -6.33 15.50
C ASP A 130 -4.23 -7.19 15.41
N SER A 131 -4.35 -8.49 15.68
CA SER A 131 -3.22 -9.41 15.63
C SER A 131 -2.60 -9.52 14.24
N SER A 132 -3.38 -9.45 13.16
CA SER A 132 -2.88 -9.56 11.79
C SER A 132 -1.97 -8.38 11.47
N VAL A 133 -2.34 -7.18 11.92
CA VAL A 133 -1.53 -5.96 11.78
C VAL A 133 -0.20 -6.13 12.52
N ARG A 134 -0.22 -6.61 13.77
CA ARG A 134 1.01 -6.84 14.56
C ARG A 134 1.97 -7.81 13.86
N HIS A 135 1.44 -8.93 13.36
CA HIS A 135 2.24 -9.93 12.64
C HIS A 135 2.83 -9.36 11.35
N GLN A 136 2.04 -8.58 10.60
CA GLN A 136 2.51 -7.99 9.36
C GLN A 136 3.55 -6.89 9.60
N ALA A 137 3.39 -6.07 10.64
CA ALA A 137 4.40 -5.09 11.05
C ALA A 137 5.74 -5.77 11.42
N ALA A 138 5.69 -6.85 12.20
CA ALA A 138 6.86 -7.64 12.55
C ALA A 138 7.58 -8.21 11.32
N ARG A 139 6.82 -8.74 10.34
CA ARG A 139 7.37 -9.23 9.07
C ARG A 139 8.01 -8.11 8.25
N SER A 140 7.36 -6.95 8.16
CA SER A 140 7.91 -5.79 7.45
C SER A 140 9.21 -5.31 8.10
N LEU A 141 9.27 -5.21 9.43
CA LEU A 141 10.50 -4.86 10.16
C LEU A 141 11.62 -5.90 9.97
N ALA A 142 11.29 -7.18 9.89
CA ALA A 142 12.26 -8.22 9.56
C ALA A 142 12.87 -8.03 8.17
N VAL A 143 12.09 -7.59 7.18
CA VAL A 143 12.60 -7.24 5.83
C VAL A 143 13.59 -6.07 5.90
N PHE A 144 13.31 -5.04 6.72
CA PHE A 144 14.27 -3.95 6.95
C PHE A 144 15.57 -4.43 7.61
N ALA A 145 15.47 -5.38 8.54
CA ALA A 145 16.62 -5.89 9.30
C ALA A 145 17.62 -6.66 8.43
N VAL A 146 17.19 -7.25 7.30
CA VAL A 146 18.10 -7.87 6.32
C VAL A 146 19.16 -6.86 5.83
N LEU A 147 18.76 -5.61 5.61
CA LEU A 147 19.65 -4.58 5.03
C LEU A 147 20.19 -3.60 6.08
N ASN A 148 19.50 -3.42 7.21
CA ASN A 148 19.79 -2.37 8.19
C ASN A 148 19.62 -2.85 9.65
N GLU A 149 20.14 -4.03 9.97
CA GLU A 149 19.97 -4.68 11.29
C GLU A 149 20.22 -3.73 12.47
N HIS A 150 21.39 -3.07 12.51
CA HIS A 150 21.74 -2.16 13.60
C HIS A 150 20.73 -1.02 13.77
N ARG A 151 20.18 -0.49 12.68
CA ARG A 151 19.19 0.61 12.73
C ARG A 151 17.84 0.13 13.25
N VAL A 152 17.40 -1.05 12.81
CA VAL A 152 16.13 -1.63 13.27
C VAL A 152 16.20 -1.97 14.76
N THR A 153 17.29 -2.61 15.20
CA THR A 153 17.49 -2.94 16.62
C THR A 153 17.57 -1.70 17.49
N ALA A 154 18.34 -0.68 17.10
CA ALA A 154 18.46 0.56 17.85
C ALA A 154 17.11 1.30 17.96
N ALA A 155 16.31 1.32 16.88
CA ALA A 155 14.99 1.94 16.91
C ALA A 155 13.99 1.18 17.80
N LEU A 156 14.06 -0.15 17.85
CA LEU A 156 13.25 -0.97 18.75
C LEU A 156 13.61 -0.72 20.22
N GLU A 157 14.91 -0.64 20.53
CA GLU A 157 15.40 -0.35 21.89
C GLU A 157 15.03 1.05 22.35
N ASP A 158 15.20 2.05 21.48
CA ASP A 158 14.80 3.43 21.74
C ASP A 158 13.29 3.53 21.98
N TYR A 159 12.47 2.87 21.15
CA TYR A 159 11.02 2.82 21.34
C TYR A 159 10.64 2.15 22.68
N GLU A 160 11.22 0.99 22.99
CA GLU A 160 10.98 0.27 24.25
C GLU A 160 11.35 1.13 25.47
N SER A 161 12.44 1.90 25.38
CA SER A 161 12.89 2.79 26.47
C SER A 161 11.91 3.93 26.78
N ARG A 162 11.11 4.35 25.79
CA ARG A 162 10.09 5.41 25.92
C ARG A 162 8.77 4.92 26.50
N LEU A 163 8.56 3.61 26.62
CA LEU A 163 7.33 3.02 27.16
C LEU A 163 7.33 2.96 28.69
N THR A 164 6.13 3.04 29.27
CA THR A 164 5.89 2.72 30.69
C THR A 164 6.18 1.24 30.97
N ASP A 165 6.33 0.87 32.23
CA ASP A 165 6.64 -0.50 32.64
C ASP A 165 5.61 -1.51 32.10
N ASP A 166 4.31 -1.23 32.27
CA ASP A 166 3.21 -2.02 31.70
C ASP A 166 3.29 -2.07 30.16
N GLY A 167 3.65 -0.95 29.53
CA GLY A 167 3.82 -0.86 28.08
C GLY A 167 4.99 -1.71 27.58
N ARG A 168 6.09 -1.77 28.33
CA ARG A 168 7.25 -2.61 28.00
C ARG A 168 6.91 -4.08 28.10
N GLU A 169 6.14 -4.50 29.10
CA GLU A 169 5.71 -5.90 29.21
C GLU A 169 4.88 -6.35 28.01
N HIS A 170 3.91 -5.54 27.59
CA HIS A 170 3.13 -5.79 26.37
C HIS A 170 4.03 -5.78 25.12
N PHE A 171 4.91 -4.79 25.00
CA PHE A 171 5.80 -4.66 23.84
C PHE A 171 6.78 -5.85 23.71
N ARG A 172 7.28 -6.42 24.81
CA ARG A 172 8.14 -7.61 24.79
C ARG A 172 7.47 -8.82 24.17
N GLN A 173 6.18 -9.03 24.43
CA GLN A 173 5.41 -10.11 23.81
C GLN A 173 5.39 -9.96 22.27
N TYR A 174 5.32 -8.73 21.78
CA TYR A 174 5.31 -8.45 20.34
C TYR A 174 6.72 -8.37 19.73
N ARG A 175 7.74 -8.04 20.52
CA ARG A 175 9.15 -8.12 20.12
C ARG A 175 9.54 -9.55 19.75
N GLU A 176 8.96 -10.55 20.41
CA GLU A 176 9.16 -11.95 20.07
C GLU A 176 8.68 -12.29 18.65
N LEU A 177 7.57 -11.71 18.19
CA LEU A 177 7.07 -11.90 16.82
C LEU A 177 8.07 -11.38 15.78
N TYR A 178 8.71 -10.24 16.05
CA TYR A 178 9.78 -9.71 15.21
C TYR A 178 10.98 -10.66 15.18
N GLU A 179 11.43 -11.15 16.33
CA GLU A 179 12.57 -12.07 16.40
C GLU A 179 12.31 -13.38 15.62
N GLN A 180 11.11 -13.94 15.75
CA GLN A 180 10.69 -15.11 14.98
C GLN A 180 10.64 -14.82 13.47
N ALA A 181 10.07 -13.68 13.07
CA ALA A 181 10.00 -13.28 11.66
C ALA A 181 11.41 -13.07 11.07
N ARG A 182 12.32 -12.46 11.84
CA ARG A 182 13.73 -12.28 11.49
C ARG A 182 14.47 -13.60 11.32
N GLN A 183 14.30 -14.55 12.24
CA GLN A 183 14.89 -15.88 12.13
C GLN A 183 14.41 -16.59 10.86
N LYS A 184 13.11 -16.52 10.56
CA LYS A 184 12.54 -17.08 9.33
C LYS A 184 13.10 -16.43 8.06
N ALA A 185 13.21 -15.10 8.03
CA ALA A 185 13.76 -14.37 6.89
C ALA A 185 15.22 -14.79 6.59
N ARG A 186 16.05 -14.94 7.63
CA ARG A 186 17.44 -15.43 7.49
C ARG A 186 17.52 -16.86 6.96
N LEU A 187 16.59 -17.73 7.34
CA LEU A 187 16.56 -19.11 6.86
C LEU A 187 16.17 -19.18 5.39
N SER A 188 15.22 -18.36 4.92
CA SER A 188 14.84 -18.31 3.51
C SER A 188 15.96 -17.83 2.60
N GLU A 189 16.82 -16.91 3.06
CA GLU A 189 17.96 -16.41 2.28
C GLU A 189 19.11 -17.42 2.16
N ARG A 190 19.17 -18.42 3.05
CA ARG A 190 20.19 -19.48 2.98
C ARG A 190 19.80 -20.64 2.06
N GLN A 191 18.55 -20.70 1.62
CA GLN A 191 17.98 -21.82 0.86
C GLN A 191 17.66 -21.48 -0.61
N GLY A 192 17.89 -20.24 -1.04
CA GLY A 192 17.75 -19.78 -2.44
C GLY A 192 19.10 -19.47 -3.06
#